data_AF-A0A4P6U9S8-F1
#
_entry.id   AF-A0A4P6U9S8-F1
#
_cell.length_a   1.000
_cell.length_b   1.000
_cell.length_c   1.000
_cell.angle_alpha   90.00
_cell.angle_beta   90.00
_cell.angle_gamma   90.00
#
_symmetry.space_group_name_H-M   'P 1'
#
loop_
_entity.id
_entity.type
_entity.pdbx_description
1 polymer ?
#
loop_
_entity_poly.entity_id
_entity_poly.type
_entity_poly.pdbx_seq_one_letter_code
_entity_poly.pdbx_strand_id
1 'polypeptide(L)'
;MIIVSTDGSCLRNPGGATGWAWVNHEGPSKSGGEVSGTNQSAELRALLEAIVAHPGAEPLLIESDSQYAIKCASEWLPGWKRKGWKTTSGGPVKNVELVQGIDRAIVERPGPVRFRWVRGHVGNHFNEMADKLAGEAARAVAADPDKAAPWHAETATSATNRSLPADEAPCQAAARPSGKSSGVGTIAAGGCQPEPLLTLF
;
A
#
# COMPACT_ATOMS: atom_id res chain seq x y z
N MET A 1 12.15 7.53 20.58
CA MET A 1 10.87 7.29 19.88
C MET A 1 10.92 8.16 18.64
N ILE A 2 10.65 7.61 17.46
CA ILE A 2 10.71 8.38 16.22
C ILE A 2 9.35 9.04 16.01
N ILE A 3 9.31 10.34 15.72
CA ILE A 3 8.10 11.06 15.33
C ILE A 3 8.28 11.56 13.90
N VAL A 4 7.27 11.32 13.06
CA VAL A 4 7.28 11.67 11.64
C VAL A 4 5.94 12.31 11.27
N SER A 5 5.94 13.50 10.69
CA SER A 5 4.72 14.08 10.09
C SER A 5 4.64 13.72 8.60
N THR A 6 3.43 13.49 8.10
CA THR A 6 3.16 12.94 6.77
C THR A 6 1.97 13.62 6.10
N ASP A 7 2.12 13.99 4.83
CA ASP A 7 1.08 14.66 4.05
C ASP A 7 1.14 14.29 2.55
N GLY A 8 0.03 14.46 1.85
CA GLY A 8 -0.16 14.18 0.44
C GLY A 8 -0.99 15.25 -0.26
N SER A 9 -0.49 15.72 -1.41
CA SER A 9 -1.09 16.79 -2.22
C SER A 9 -1.45 16.28 -3.62
N CYS A 10 -2.48 16.85 -4.23
CA CYS A 10 -2.91 16.53 -5.60
C CYS A 10 -3.40 17.79 -6.32
N LEU A 11 -2.73 18.18 -7.41
CA LEU A 11 -3.00 19.47 -8.08
C LEU A 11 -4.37 19.53 -8.80
N ARG A 12 -4.98 18.37 -9.05
CA ARG A 12 -6.34 18.23 -9.57
C ARG A 12 -6.88 16.87 -9.10
N ASN A 13 -7.80 16.87 -8.15
CA ASN A 13 -8.32 15.65 -7.54
C ASN A 13 -9.68 15.28 -8.21
N PRO A 14 -9.79 14.15 -8.95
CA PRO A 14 -8.77 13.17 -9.31
C PRO A 14 -8.03 13.50 -10.62
N GLY A 15 -6.95 12.77 -10.89
CA GLY A 15 -6.31 12.67 -12.21
C GLY A 15 -5.32 13.78 -12.55
N GLY A 16 -4.90 14.60 -11.59
CA GLY A 16 -3.71 15.45 -11.67
C GLY A 16 -2.50 14.81 -11.00
N ALA A 17 -1.32 15.38 -11.23
CA ALA A 17 -0.10 14.98 -10.54
C ALA A 17 -0.27 15.07 -9.02
N THR A 18 0.26 14.07 -8.33
CA THR A 18 0.29 13.96 -6.87
C THR A 18 1.71 14.17 -6.36
N GLY A 19 1.80 14.56 -5.09
CA GLY A 19 3.04 14.56 -4.34
C GLY A 19 2.79 14.09 -2.92
N TRP A 20 3.74 13.38 -2.34
CA TRP A 20 3.71 12.86 -0.98
C TRP A 20 4.98 13.30 -0.26
N ALA A 21 4.92 13.49 1.06
CA ALA A 21 6.08 13.80 1.86
C ALA A 21 6.01 13.20 3.26
N TRP A 22 7.19 12.88 3.81
CA TRP A 22 7.36 12.61 5.23
C TRP A 22 8.54 13.39 5.81
N VAL A 23 8.39 13.79 7.06
CA VAL A 23 9.31 14.67 7.80
C VAL A 23 9.60 14.06 9.16
N ASN A 24 10.80 13.52 9.37
CA ASN A 24 11.23 13.07 10.70
C ASN A 24 11.62 14.28 11.55
N HIS A 25 11.07 14.37 12.78
CA HIS A 25 11.23 15.53 13.66
C HIS A 25 12.68 15.76 14.13
N GLU A 26 13.51 14.71 14.11
CA GLU A 26 14.90 14.71 14.55
C GLU A 26 15.87 14.23 13.44
N GLY A 27 15.42 14.21 12.17
CA GLY A 27 16.12 13.50 11.11
C GLY A 27 15.83 14.01 9.69
N PRO A 28 16.05 13.18 8.65
CA PRO A 28 15.83 13.57 7.26
C PRO A 28 14.33 13.76 6.95
N SER A 29 14.06 14.35 5.79
CA SER A 29 12.74 14.32 5.14
C SER A 29 12.88 13.75 3.74
N LYS A 30 11.78 13.22 3.19
CA LYS A 30 11.72 12.73 1.80
C LYS A 30 10.36 13.05 1.21
N SER A 31 10.35 13.45 -0.05
CA SER A 31 9.14 13.58 -0.85
C SER A 31 9.32 12.92 -2.23
N GLY A 32 8.21 12.75 -2.92
CA GLY A 32 8.13 12.24 -4.29
C GLY A 32 6.71 12.45 -4.82
N GLY A 33 6.41 11.97 -6.02
CA GLY A 33 5.09 12.17 -6.62
C GLY A 33 4.79 11.20 -7.75
N GLU A 34 3.56 11.23 -8.25
CA GLU A 34 3.09 10.36 -9.33
C GLU A 34 2.32 11.18 -10.37
N VAL A 35 2.39 10.82 -11.65
CA VAL A 35 1.87 11.63 -12.77
C VAL A 35 0.35 11.85 -12.74
N SER A 36 -0.38 10.98 -12.05
CA SER A 36 -1.83 11.01 -11.93
C SER A 36 -2.27 10.26 -10.68
N GLY A 37 -3.18 10.83 -9.88
CA GLY A 37 -3.72 10.15 -8.71
C GLY A 37 -4.86 10.92 -8.03
N THR A 38 -4.92 10.81 -6.70
CA THR A 38 -5.89 11.51 -5.83
C THR A 38 -5.18 12.03 -4.58
N ASN A 39 -5.81 12.93 -3.83
CA ASN A 39 -5.26 13.32 -2.51
C ASN A 39 -5.18 12.10 -1.58
N GLN A 40 -6.26 11.32 -1.51
CA GLN A 40 -6.34 10.09 -0.71
C GLN A 40 -5.23 9.07 -1.00
N SER A 41 -4.80 8.92 -2.25
CA SER A 41 -3.70 8.02 -2.61
C SER A 41 -2.34 8.63 -2.26
N ALA A 42 -2.17 9.94 -2.39
CA ALA A 42 -0.96 10.65 -1.97
C ALA A 42 -0.74 10.58 -0.45
N GLU A 43 -1.80 10.77 0.34
CA GLU A 43 -1.77 10.65 1.81
C GLU A 43 -1.36 9.22 2.25
N LEU A 44 -1.95 8.18 1.63
CA LEU A 44 -1.55 6.79 1.88
C LEU A 44 -0.10 6.52 1.46
N ARG A 45 0.35 7.08 0.34
CA ARG A 45 1.71 6.96 -0.16
C ARG A 45 2.73 7.58 0.81
N ALA A 46 2.38 8.72 1.42
CA ALA A 46 3.17 9.38 2.47
C ALA A 46 3.33 8.51 3.72
N LEU A 47 2.23 7.94 4.23
CA LEU A 47 2.26 6.98 5.35
C LEU A 47 3.14 5.77 5.03
N LEU A 48 3.02 5.21 3.83
CA LEU A 48 3.79 4.03 3.43
C LEU A 48 5.30 4.32 3.36
N GLU A 49 5.71 5.42 2.72
CA GLU A 49 7.12 5.81 2.66
C GLU A 49 7.69 6.15 4.04
N ALA A 50 6.89 6.73 4.94
CA ALA A 50 7.30 6.99 6.32
C ALA A 50 7.57 5.69 7.10
N ILE A 51 6.78 4.64 6.91
CA ILE A 51 6.99 3.33 7.57
C ILE A 51 8.23 2.65 6.98
N VAL A 52 8.33 2.58 5.64
CA VAL A 52 9.43 1.93 4.91
C VAL A 52 10.79 2.61 5.20
N ALA A 53 10.81 3.93 5.38
CA ALA A 53 12.04 4.67 5.71
C ALA A 53 12.55 4.45 7.15
N HIS A 54 11.75 3.87 8.05
CA HIS A 54 12.09 3.71 9.46
C HIS A 54 11.98 2.24 9.93
N PRO A 55 12.71 1.28 9.33
CA PRO A 55 12.55 -0.16 9.57
C PRO A 55 13.02 -0.67 10.95
N GLY A 56 13.51 0.22 11.83
CA GLY A 56 14.04 -0.14 13.14
C GLY A 56 13.00 -0.61 14.17
N ALA A 57 13.49 -1.06 15.33
CA ALA A 57 12.68 -1.56 16.43
C ALA A 57 12.11 -0.46 17.34
N GLU A 58 12.54 0.79 17.16
CA GLU A 58 12.09 1.96 17.89
C GLU A 58 10.58 2.18 17.66
N PRO A 59 9.80 2.57 18.68
CA PRO A 59 8.43 3.01 18.48
C PRO A 59 8.37 4.19 17.50
N LEU A 60 7.56 4.04 16.45
CA LEU A 60 7.32 5.05 15.43
C LEU A 60 5.93 5.66 15.62
N LEU A 61 5.87 6.99 15.70
CA LEU A 61 4.65 7.76 15.77
C LEU A 61 4.50 8.60 14.50
N ILE A 62 3.51 8.28 13.67
CA ILE A 62 3.18 9.03 12.46
C ILE A 62 2.08 10.04 12.77
N GLU A 63 2.31 11.30 12.43
CA GLU A 63 1.32 12.36 12.43
C GLU A 63 0.79 12.61 11.02
N SER A 64 -0.51 12.82 10.90
CA SER A 64 -1.14 13.34 9.69
C SER A 64 -2.48 13.98 10.04
N ASP A 65 -2.90 14.99 9.29
CA ASP A 65 -4.26 15.52 9.32
C ASP A 65 -5.25 14.71 8.46
N SER A 66 -4.76 13.80 7.61
CA SER A 66 -5.61 12.82 6.94
C SER A 66 -6.16 11.77 7.91
N GLN A 67 -7.40 12.01 8.35
CA GLN A 67 -8.20 10.97 9.01
C GLN A 67 -8.41 9.74 8.10
N TYR A 68 -8.46 9.91 6.77
CA TYR A 68 -8.66 8.81 5.85
C TYR A 68 -7.47 7.85 5.86
N ALA A 69 -6.25 8.36 5.72
CA ALA A 69 -5.04 7.54 5.69
C ALA A 69 -4.79 6.86 7.04
N ILE A 70 -4.98 7.58 8.16
CA ILE A 70 -4.91 7.02 9.51
C ILE A 70 -5.92 5.88 9.70
N LYS A 71 -7.17 6.05 9.29
CA LYS A 71 -8.22 5.02 9.44
C LYS A 71 -7.99 3.81 8.53
N CYS A 72 -7.55 4.04 7.29
CA CYS A 72 -7.08 2.99 6.38
C CYS A 72 -5.93 2.17 6.97
N ALA A 73 -5.00 2.81 7.71
CA ALA A 73 -3.81 2.19 8.28
C ALA A 73 -4.00 1.59 9.69
N SER A 74 -5.17 1.76 10.32
CA SER A 74 -5.40 1.30 11.70
C SER A 74 -6.79 0.71 11.95
N GLU A 75 -7.84 1.52 11.88
CA GLU A 75 -9.23 1.10 12.16
C GLU A 75 -9.75 0.05 11.17
N TRP A 76 -9.44 0.20 9.89
CA TRP A 76 -10.12 -0.55 8.82
C TRP A 76 -9.38 -1.81 8.36
N LEU A 77 -8.05 -1.90 8.52
CA LEU A 77 -7.24 -3.09 8.15
C LEU A 77 -7.82 -4.42 8.68
N PRO A 78 -8.16 -4.57 9.98
CA PRO A 78 -8.58 -5.87 10.50
C PRO A 78 -9.95 -6.32 9.96
N GLY A 79 -10.81 -5.36 9.60
CA GLY A 79 -12.10 -5.61 8.98
C GLY A 79 -11.95 -6.01 7.51
N TRP A 80 -11.14 -5.28 6.74
CA TRP A 80 -10.91 -5.56 5.33
C TRP A 80 -10.15 -6.87 5.09
N LYS A 81 -9.11 -7.16 5.88
CA LYS A 81 -8.39 -8.46 5.81
C LYS A 81 -9.34 -9.64 6.00
N ARG A 82 -10.23 -9.57 7.00
CA ARG A 82 -11.26 -10.60 7.27
C ARG A 82 -12.31 -10.73 6.17
N LYS A 83 -12.57 -9.66 5.41
CA LYS A 83 -13.53 -9.63 4.29
C LYS A 83 -12.88 -9.89 2.92
N GLY A 84 -11.60 -10.30 2.86
CA GLY A 84 -10.89 -10.51 1.60
C GLY A 84 -10.74 -9.23 0.79
N TRP A 85 -10.39 -8.12 1.46
CA TRP A 85 -10.21 -6.77 0.90
C TRP A 85 -11.46 -6.17 0.23
N LYS A 86 -12.63 -6.49 0.81
CA LYS A 86 -13.93 -5.93 0.41
C LYS A 86 -14.50 -5.01 1.50
N THR A 87 -15.19 -3.98 1.05
CA THR A 87 -15.97 -3.06 1.90
C THR A 87 -17.20 -3.77 2.49
N THR A 88 -17.89 -3.11 3.43
CA THR A 88 -19.17 -3.65 3.97
C THR A 88 -20.26 -3.76 2.90
N SER A 89 -20.21 -2.92 1.86
CA SER A 89 -21.11 -2.99 0.69
C SER A 89 -20.67 -4.02 -0.37
N GLY A 90 -19.74 -4.92 -0.05
CA GLY A 90 -19.26 -5.99 -0.95
C GLY A 90 -18.29 -5.55 -2.06
N GLY A 91 -18.33 -4.28 -2.48
CA GLY A 91 -17.39 -3.71 -3.44
C GLY A 91 -15.93 -3.66 -2.94
N PRO A 92 -14.95 -3.55 -3.84
CA PRO A 92 -13.52 -3.52 -3.49
C PRO A 92 -13.15 -2.30 -2.62
N VAL A 93 -12.10 -2.45 -1.83
CA VAL A 93 -11.48 -1.32 -1.10
C VAL A 93 -10.82 -0.37 -2.10
N LYS A 94 -10.99 0.94 -1.92
CA LYS A 94 -10.29 1.96 -2.72
C LYS A 94 -8.82 2.04 -2.28
N ASN A 95 -7.90 2.19 -3.23
CA ASN A 95 -6.45 2.21 -2.99
C ASN A 95 -5.94 0.92 -2.30
N VAL A 96 -6.55 -0.23 -2.61
CA VAL A 96 -6.32 -1.51 -1.91
C VAL A 96 -4.85 -1.93 -1.92
N GLU A 97 -4.14 -1.64 -3.00
CA GLU A 97 -2.72 -1.94 -3.19
C GLU A 97 -1.88 -1.17 -2.16
N LEU A 98 -2.08 0.15 -2.06
CA LEU A 98 -1.38 1.00 -1.07
C LEU A 98 -1.72 0.59 0.37
N VAL A 99 -2.99 0.27 0.64
CA VAL A 99 -3.45 -0.18 1.96
C VAL A 99 -2.82 -1.55 2.32
N GLN A 100 -2.70 -2.47 1.37
CA GLN A 100 -1.95 -3.73 1.53
C GLN A 100 -0.45 -3.49 1.73
N GLY A 101 0.14 -2.50 1.04
CA GLY A 101 1.52 -2.08 1.24
C GLY A 101 1.77 -1.57 2.66
N ILE A 102 0.86 -0.74 3.19
CA ILE A 102 0.92 -0.24 4.58
C ILE A 102 0.78 -1.39 5.59
N ASP A 103 -0.21 -2.27 5.41
CA ASP A 103 -0.40 -3.44 6.27
C ASP A 103 0.85 -4.35 6.30
N ARG A 104 1.46 -4.59 5.12
CA ARG A 104 2.70 -5.36 5.00
C ARG A 104 3.87 -4.66 5.73
N ALA A 105 4.09 -3.37 5.47
CA ALA A 105 5.17 -2.59 6.07
C ALA A 105 5.03 -2.45 7.60
N ILE A 106 3.80 -2.43 8.14
CA ILE A 106 3.55 -2.47 9.60
C ILE A 106 3.88 -3.85 10.18
N VAL A 107 3.58 -4.93 9.47
CA VAL A 107 3.78 -6.32 9.94
C VAL A 107 5.25 -6.77 9.82
N GLU A 108 5.97 -6.31 8.79
CA GLU A 108 7.41 -6.60 8.60
C GLU A 108 8.31 -5.82 9.58
N ARG A 109 7.81 -4.74 10.18
CA ARG A 109 8.56 -3.89 11.09
C ARG A 109 8.64 -4.48 12.51
N PRO A 110 9.83 -4.59 13.11
CA PRO A 110 9.98 -5.14 14.47
C PRO A 110 9.49 -4.19 15.57
N GLY A 111 9.46 -2.88 15.30
CA GLY A 111 8.99 -1.86 16.26
C GLY A 111 7.53 -1.44 16.02
N PRO A 112 6.76 -1.10 17.07
CA PRO A 112 5.36 -0.72 16.93
C PRO A 112 5.20 0.61 16.18
N VAL A 113 4.27 0.64 15.22
CA VAL A 113 3.78 1.85 14.57
C VAL A 113 2.53 2.36 15.29
N ARG A 114 2.43 3.68 15.48
CA ARG A 114 1.25 4.38 16.03
C ARG A 114 0.92 5.58 15.16
N PHE A 115 -0.34 5.98 15.16
CA PHE A 115 -0.83 7.14 14.43
C PHE A 115 -1.41 8.19 15.38
N ARG A 116 -1.15 9.47 15.11
CA ARG A 116 -1.77 10.62 15.78
C ARG A 116 -2.41 11.52 14.73
N TRP A 117 -3.72 11.73 14.82
CA TRP A 117 -4.36 12.77 14.03
C TRP A 117 -3.94 14.14 14.57
N VAL A 118 -3.54 15.04 13.66
CA VAL A 118 -3.25 16.45 13.97
C VAL A 118 -4.18 17.36 13.18
N ARG A 119 -4.34 18.62 13.60
CA ARG A 119 -5.11 19.60 12.83
C ARG A 119 -4.21 20.21 11.76
N GLY A 120 -4.66 20.17 10.51
CA GLY A 120 -3.96 20.78 9.37
C GLY A 120 -4.01 22.31 9.33
N HIS A 121 -3.40 22.85 8.28
CA HIS A 121 -3.33 24.27 7.87
C HIS A 121 -2.57 25.24 8.78
N VAL A 122 -2.71 25.21 10.11
CA VAL A 122 -1.95 26.12 11.02
C VAL A 122 -1.73 25.49 12.39
N GLY A 123 -0.49 25.52 12.86
CA GLY A 123 -0.08 25.20 14.24
C GLY A 123 0.71 23.90 14.41
N ASN A 124 1.14 23.24 13.34
CA ASN A 124 2.06 22.10 13.40
C ASN A 124 3.16 22.23 12.34
N HIS A 125 4.29 22.79 12.78
CA HIS A 125 5.48 23.05 11.96
C HIS A 125 5.92 21.87 11.07
N PHE A 126 5.89 20.64 11.59
CA PHE A 126 6.34 19.47 10.83
C PHE A 126 5.29 18.97 9.83
N ASN A 127 3.99 19.16 10.11
CA ASN A 127 2.92 18.89 9.13
C ASN A 127 2.87 19.98 8.05
N GLU A 128 3.10 21.24 8.40
CA GLU A 128 3.24 22.36 7.46
C GLU A 128 4.45 22.17 6.53
N MET A 129 5.56 21.63 7.05
CA MET A 129 6.70 21.24 6.22
C MET A 129 6.41 20.03 5.33
N ALA A 130 5.56 19.09 5.77
CA ALA A 130 5.10 17.97 4.95
C ALA A 130 4.17 18.44 3.80
N ASP A 131 3.15 19.27 4.08
CA ASP A 131 2.29 19.92 3.05
C ASP A 131 3.15 20.60 1.99
N LYS A 132 4.07 21.47 2.43
CA LYS A 132 4.99 22.20 1.55
C LYS A 132 5.78 21.25 0.65
N LEU A 133 6.40 20.21 1.21
CA LEU A 133 7.20 19.24 0.46
C LEU A 133 6.36 18.37 -0.49
N ALA A 134 5.13 18.01 -0.10
CA ALA A 134 4.20 17.26 -0.93
C ALA A 134 3.67 18.12 -2.09
N GLY A 135 3.30 19.37 -1.83
CA GLY A 135 2.88 20.34 -2.84
C GLY A 135 4.01 20.74 -3.79
N GLU A 136 5.26 20.82 -3.33
CA GLU A 136 6.44 21.03 -4.16
C GLU A 136 6.72 19.82 -5.06
N ALA A 137 6.63 18.58 -4.54
CA ALA A 137 6.79 17.37 -5.33
C ALA A 137 5.68 17.22 -6.40
N ALA A 138 4.42 17.52 -6.05
CA ALA A 138 3.29 17.49 -6.99
C ALA A 138 3.49 18.46 -8.16
N ARG A 139 4.01 19.67 -7.90
CA ARG A 139 4.38 20.66 -8.93
C ARG A 139 5.59 20.23 -9.76
N ALA A 140 6.58 19.60 -9.14
CA ALA A 140 7.76 19.09 -9.84
C ALA A 140 7.38 18.02 -10.88
N VAL A 141 6.50 17.08 -10.51
CA VAL A 141 5.99 16.03 -11.43
C VAL A 141 5.03 16.60 -12.48
N ALA A 142 4.25 17.63 -12.16
CA ALA A 142 3.39 18.31 -13.14
C ALA A 142 4.18 19.11 -14.19
N ALA A 143 5.35 19.65 -13.83
CA ALA A 143 6.25 20.35 -14.74
C ALA A 143 7.17 19.41 -15.52
N ASP A 144 7.49 18.25 -14.94
CA ASP A 144 8.40 17.25 -15.51
C ASP A 144 7.98 15.84 -15.06
N PRO A 145 7.23 15.09 -15.90
CA PRO A 145 6.73 13.76 -15.56
C PRO A 145 7.82 12.73 -15.25
N ASP A 146 9.05 12.90 -15.75
CA ASP A 146 10.16 11.99 -15.49
C ASP A 146 10.67 12.07 -14.04
N LYS A 147 10.22 13.08 -13.27
CA LYS A 147 10.42 13.17 -11.81
C LYS A 147 9.45 12.30 -11.00
N ALA A 148 8.50 11.61 -11.63
CA ALA A 148 7.61 10.70 -10.92
C ALA A 148 8.37 9.52 -10.29
N ALA A 149 7.91 9.09 -9.12
CA ALA A 149 8.41 7.92 -8.39
C ALA A 149 7.26 6.93 -8.15
N PRO A 150 6.82 6.19 -9.21
CA PRO A 150 5.69 5.27 -9.12
C PRO A 150 5.86 4.23 -8.02
N TRP A 151 4.78 3.91 -7.32
CA TRP A 151 4.81 2.78 -6.42
C TRP A 151 4.61 1.45 -7.15
N HIS A 152 5.49 0.48 -6.86
CA HIS A 152 5.34 -0.91 -7.29
C HIS A 152 5.30 -1.80 -6.05
N ALA A 153 4.21 -2.55 -5.87
CA ALA A 153 3.91 -3.31 -4.65
C ALA A 153 4.81 -4.55 -4.40
N GLU A 154 5.82 -4.75 -5.24
CA GLU A 154 6.49 -6.05 -5.46
C GLU A 154 8.03 -5.96 -5.32
N THR A 155 8.61 -4.76 -5.28
CA THR A 155 10.07 -4.54 -5.27
C THR A 155 10.74 -4.66 -3.88
N ALA A 156 10.00 -5.00 -2.83
CA ALA A 156 10.53 -5.15 -1.47
C ALA A 156 11.41 -6.42 -1.28
N THR A 157 11.42 -7.36 -2.23
CA THR A 157 12.01 -8.70 -2.06
C THR A 157 13.23 -8.93 -2.96
N SER A 158 14.27 -8.08 -2.86
CA SER A 158 15.57 -8.33 -3.53
C SER A 158 16.74 -7.60 -2.85
N ALA A 159 17.03 -7.98 -1.60
CA ALA A 159 18.21 -7.52 -0.85
C ALA A 159 19.17 -8.66 -0.45
N THR A 160 18.92 -9.90 -0.87
CA THR A 160 19.76 -11.07 -0.57
C THR A 160 19.91 -12.04 -1.75
N ASN A 161 20.81 -11.74 -2.68
CA ASN A 161 21.64 -12.80 -3.27
C ASN A 161 23.03 -12.25 -3.60
N ARG A 162 24.01 -12.54 -2.73
CA ARG A 162 25.42 -12.21 -2.98
C ARG A 162 26.03 -13.40 -3.72
N SER A 163 26.15 -13.27 -5.04
CA SER A 163 26.67 -14.33 -5.91
C SER A 163 28.02 -14.86 -5.42
N LEU A 164 28.09 -16.16 -5.19
CA LEU A 164 29.34 -16.93 -5.20
C LEU A 164 29.35 -17.73 -6.53
N PRO A 165 30.46 -17.73 -7.28
CA PRO A 165 30.58 -18.59 -8.45
C PRO A 165 30.76 -20.05 -8.01
N ALA A 166 30.17 -20.96 -8.77
CA ALA A 166 30.46 -22.38 -8.75
C ALA A 166 30.49 -22.88 -10.20
N ASP A 167 31.52 -23.64 -10.53
CA ASP A 167 31.90 -23.97 -11.90
C ASP A 167 31.15 -25.17 -12.51
N GLU A 168 31.33 -25.31 -13.83
CA GLU A 168 31.15 -26.52 -14.66
C GLU A 168 29.72 -27.08 -14.85
N ALA A 169 29.50 -27.53 -16.08
CA ALA A 169 28.42 -28.39 -16.56
C ALA A 169 29.08 -29.49 -17.44
N PRO A 170 28.38 -30.50 -18.02
CA PRO A 170 26.93 -30.72 -18.08
C PRO A 170 26.48 -32.21 -17.95
N CYS A 171 25.24 -32.49 -18.38
CA CYS A 171 24.78 -33.68 -19.13
C CYS A 171 24.05 -34.88 -18.46
N GLN A 172 23.05 -35.35 -19.23
CA GLN A 172 22.53 -36.73 -19.39
C GLN A 172 21.61 -37.39 -18.33
N ALA A 173 20.32 -37.07 -18.47
CA ALA A 173 19.16 -37.97 -18.66
C ALA A 173 19.18 -39.47 -18.26
N ALA A 174 18.08 -39.94 -17.62
CA ALA A 174 17.44 -41.23 -17.93
C ALA A 174 15.98 -41.39 -17.39
N ALA A 175 15.22 -42.25 -18.08
CA ALA A 175 14.12 -43.12 -17.62
C ALA A 175 12.87 -42.60 -16.85
N ARG A 176 11.71 -42.75 -17.51
CA ARG A 176 10.38 -43.13 -16.93
C ARG A 176 10.34 -44.68 -16.78
N PRO A 177 9.47 -45.33 -15.96
CA PRO A 177 8.02 -45.36 -16.26
C PRO A 177 6.97 -45.60 -15.13
N SER A 178 5.76 -45.07 -15.40
CA SER A 178 4.40 -45.55 -15.12
C SER A 178 4.03 -46.40 -13.88
N GLY A 179 2.99 -45.93 -13.18
CA GLY A 179 1.95 -46.74 -12.54
C GLY A 179 0.55 -46.25 -12.97
N LYS A 180 -0.49 -47.10 -12.97
CA LYS A 180 -1.87 -46.77 -13.40
C LYS A 180 -2.93 -47.28 -12.42
N SER A 181 -4.16 -46.79 -12.61
CA SER A 181 -5.47 -47.25 -12.09
C SER A 181 -5.97 -46.60 -10.80
N SER A 182 -7.28 -46.53 -10.51
CA SER A 182 -8.51 -46.22 -11.30
C SER A 182 -9.74 -46.53 -10.43
N GLY A 183 -10.78 -45.68 -10.48
CA GLY A 183 -12.06 -45.86 -9.75
C GLY A 183 -12.62 -44.48 -9.35
N VAL A 184 -13.68 -43.89 -9.92
CA VAL A 184 -15.00 -44.33 -10.44
C VAL A 184 -16.06 -44.51 -9.33
N GLY A 185 -17.08 -43.62 -9.33
CA GLY A 185 -18.27 -43.67 -8.47
C GLY A 185 -19.26 -42.51 -8.73
N THR A 186 -20.58 -42.76 -8.65
CA THR A 186 -21.73 -41.87 -8.99
C THR A 186 -22.98 -42.27 -8.16
N ILE A 187 -24.13 -41.58 -8.10
CA ILE A 187 -24.75 -40.42 -8.81
C ILE A 187 -25.27 -39.40 -7.74
N ALA A 188 -26.12 -38.37 -7.91
CA ALA A 188 -27.02 -37.81 -8.96
C ALA A 188 -27.03 -36.25 -8.83
N ALA A 189 -27.58 -35.36 -9.66
CA ALA A 189 -28.76 -35.25 -10.57
C ALA A 189 -30.01 -34.55 -9.95
N GLY A 190 -30.51 -33.49 -10.61
CA GLY A 190 -31.71 -32.69 -10.27
C GLY A 190 -31.42 -31.32 -9.60
N GLY A 191 -32.15 -30.23 -9.86
CA GLY A 191 -33.17 -29.98 -10.91
C GLY A 191 -33.96 -28.66 -10.71
N CYS A 192 -34.19 -27.91 -11.80
CA CYS A 192 -35.14 -26.79 -12.01
C CYS A 192 -35.11 -25.50 -11.12
N GLN A 193 -35.11 -24.36 -11.83
CA GLN A 193 -35.61 -23.02 -11.45
C GLN A 193 -37.14 -22.95 -11.78
N PRO A 194 -37.98 -22.03 -11.23
CA PRO A 194 -37.95 -20.59 -11.59
C PRO A 194 -38.32 -19.57 -10.49
N GLU A 195 -38.20 -18.28 -10.83
CA GLU A 195 -38.69 -17.12 -10.06
C GLU A 195 -40.22 -16.91 -10.14
N PRO A 196 -40.75 -15.95 -9.36
CA PRO A 196 -41.63 -14.94 -9.96
C PRO A 196 -41.30 -13.47 -9.58
N LEU A 197 -41.84 -12.57 -10.41
CA LEU A 197 -41.73 -11.10 -10.41
C LEU A 197 -42.77 -10.39 -9.50
N LEU A 198 -42.81 -9.04 -9.55
CA LEU A 198 -43.69 -8.07 -8.85
C LEU A 198 -43.22 -7.67 -7.42
N THR A 199 -43.40 -6.43 -6.92
CA THR A 199 -43.79 -5.13 -7.54
C THR A 199 -43.35 -3.96 -6.62
N LEU A 200 -43.37 -2.73 -7.14
CA LEU A 200 -43.09 -1.46 -6.44
C LEU A 200 -43.81 -1.31 -5.08
N PHE A 201 -43.10 -0.70 -4.12
CA PHE A 201 -43.46 0.60 -3.54
C PHE A 201 -42.20 1.38 -3.17
#